data_AF-A0AAX2TLZ7-F1
#
_entry.id   AF-A0AAX2TLZ7-F1
#
_cell.length_a   1.000
_cell.length_b   1.000
_cell.length_c   1.000
_cell.angle_alpha   90.00
_cell.angle_beta   90.00
_cell.angle_gamma   90.00
#
_symmetry.space_group_name_H-M   'P 1'
#
loop_
_entity.id
_entity.type
_entity.pdbx_description
1 polymer ?
#
loop_
_entity_poly.entity_id
_entity_poly.type
_entity_poly.pdbx_seq_one_letter_code
_entity_poly.pdbx_strand_id
1 'polypeptide(L)'
;GKRLAYGARAITEGGYQSVPRLSFAGGVLIGCAAGFVNVPRIKGVHNAMGSAMLAAEHVNAALAAGRANDELVDYENAWRSSPVGEDLFKVRNVKPLWSKFGTVLGVILGGFDMWCNTLGFSLFGTQSHAKPDRAT
;
A
#
# COMPACT_ATOMS: atom_id res chain seq x y z
N GLY A 1 37.31 -4.81 2.91
CA GLY A 1 36.63 -5.09 1.63
C GLY A 1 36.52 -3.83 0.79
N LYS A 2 36.35 -3.94 -0.53
CA LYS A 2 36.21 -2.81 -1.47
C LYS A 2 34.76 -2.67 -1.93
N ARG A 3 34.13 -1.51 -1.72
CA ARG A 3 32.76 -1.21 -2.20
C ARG A 3 32.75 -1.11 -3.74
N LEU A 4 31.93 -1.92 -4.40
CA LEU A 4 31.81 -1.96 -5.87
C LEU A 4 30.73 -1.03 -6.44
N ALA A 5 29.63 -0.81 -5.71
CA ALA A 5 28.51 0.00 -6.18
C ALA A 5 27.82 0.76 -5.03
N TYR A 6 27.06 1.79 -5.40
CA TYR A 6 26.19 2.57 -4.53
C TYR A 6 24.99 3.10 -5.32
N GLY A 7 23.83 3.12 -4.68
CA GLY A 7 22.61 3.69 -5.23
C GLY A 7 21.64 4.05 -4.12
N ALA A 8 20.70 4.93 -4.45
CA ALA A 8 19.62 5.35 -3.55
C ALA A 8 18.33 5.48 -4.35
N ARG A 9 17.19 5.21 -3.70
CA ARG A 9 15.86 5.38 -4.27
C ARG A 9 14.87 5.68 -3.14
N ALA A 10 13.92 6.56 -3.41
CA ALA A 10 12.79 6.75 -2.52
C ALA A 10 11.87 5.52 -2.52
N ILE A 11 11.28 5.23 -1.36
CA ILE A 11 10.22 4.24 -1.20
C ILE A 11 8.97 4.93 -0.69
N THR A 12 7.81 4.41 -1.04
CA THR A 12 6.55 4.92 -0.50
C THR A 12 6.34 4.37 0.91
N GLU A 13 5.91 5.22 1.84
CA GLU A 13 5.66 4.85 3.23
C GLU A 13 4.26 5.22 3.74
N GLY A 14 3.41 5.74 2.87
CA GLY A 14 2.03 6.11 3.19
C GLY A 14 1.11 4.92 3.48
N GLY A 15 1.37 3.75 2.87
CA GLY A 15 0.59 2.54 3.10
C GLY A 15 -0.88 2.68 2.73
N TYR A 16 -1.73 1.87 3.37
CA TYR A 16 -3.16 1.74 3.06
C TYR A 16 -3.91 3.07 2.97
N GLN A 17 -3.60 4.02 3.87
CA GLN A 17 -4.28 5.32 3.96
C GLN A 17 -3.92 6.30 2.84
N SER A 18 -2.85 6.04 2.10
CA SER A 18 -2.34 6.92 1.06
C SER A 18 -2.50 6.35 -0.34
N VAL A 19 -3.17 5.19 -0.48
CA VAL A 19 -3.50 4.62 -1.79
C VAL A 19 -4.54 5.52 -2.46
N PRO A 20 -4.25 6.12 -3.63
CA PRO A 20 -5.20 6.96 -4.35
C PRO A 20 -6.26 6.10 -5.04
N ARG A 21 -7.18 6.74 -5.77
CA ARG A 21 -7.94 6.02 -6.80
C ARG A 21 -6.97 5.46 -7.83
N LEU A 22 -7.13 4.19 -8.18
CA LEU A 22 -6.21 3.45 -9.02
C LEU A 22 -6.61 3.42 -10.48
N SER A 23 -7.89 3.58 -10.80
CA SER A 23 -8.38 3.57 -12.18
C SER A 23 -8.67 4.98 -12.72
N PHE A 24 -8.54 5.12 -14.03
CA PHE A 24 -9.02 6.26 -14.82
C PHE A 24 -9.31 5.77 -16.24
N ALA A 25 -9.95 6.61 -17.08
CA ALA A 25 -10.27 6.24 -18.45
C ALA A 25 -8.99 5.88 -19.24
N GLY A 26 -8.90 4.63 -19.70
CA GLY A 26 -7.77 4.12 -20.46
C GLY A 26 -6.54 3.71 -19.64
N GLY A 27 -6.58 3.68 -18.30
CA GLY A 27 -5.42 3.27 -17.52
C GLY A 27 -5.67 2.94 -16.05
N VAL A 28 -4.66 2.30 -15.44
CA VAL A 28 -4.64 1.96 -14.01
C VAL A 28 -3.25 2.17 -13.40
N LEU A 29 -3.21 2.43 -12.09
CA LEU A 29 -2.00 2.50 -11.28
C LEU A 29 -1.76 1.16 -10.57
N ILE A 30 -0.53 0.67 -10.61
CA ILE A 30 -0.12 -0.59 -9.97
C ILE A 30 1.19 -0.42 -9.17
N GLY A 31 1.49 -1.37 -8.29
CA GLY A 31 2.74 -1.45 -7.54
C GLY A 31 3.13 -0.20 -6.75
N CYS A 32 4.41 0.17 -6.79
CA CYS A 32 4.90 1.31 -6.00
C CYS A 32 4.30 2.66 -6.45
N ALA A 33 3.86 2.78 -7.72
CA ALA A 33 3.16 3.97 -8.19
C ALA A 33 1.79 4.13 -7.51
N ALA A 34 1.12 3.02 -7.21
CA ALA A 34 -0.10 2.97 -6.39
C ALA A 34 0.16 3.07 -4.87
N GLY A 35 1.42 3.03 -4.44
CA GLY A 35 1.79 3.11 -3.01
C GLY A 35 1.76 1.77 -2.26
N PHE A 36 1.77 0.63 -2.97
CA PHE A 36 1.63 -0.70 -2.37
C PHE A 36 2.91 -1.27 -1.73
N VAL A 37 3.44 -0.56 -0.73
CA VAL A 37 4.62 -1.00 0.03
C VAL A 37 4.24 -1.31 1.47
N ASN A 38 4.56 -2.52 1.92
CA ASN A 38 4.49 -2.91 3.32
C ASN A 38 5.73 -2.38 4.05
N VAL A 39 5.59 -1.20 4.67
CA VAL A 39 6.70 -0.45 5.28
C VAL A 39 7.38 -1.22 6.41
N PRO A 40 6.65 -1.81 7.39
CA PRO A 40 7.31 -2.50 8.50
C PRO A 40 8.14 -3.70 8.06
N ARG A 41 7.78 -4.33 6.93
CA ARG A 41 8.53 -5.45 6.35
C ARG A 41 9.58 -4.99 5.34
N ILE A 42 9.55 -3.73 4.89
CA ILE A 42 10.33 -3.19 3.77
C ILE A 42 10.12 -4.06 2.51
N LYS A 43 8.87 -4.41 2.22
CA LYS A 43 8.50 -5.27 1.08
C LYS A 43 7.42 -4.63 0.23
N GLY A 44 7.74 -4.37 -1.03
CA GLY A 44 6.77 -3.90 -2.03
C GLY A 44 6.67 -4.78 -3.29
N VAL A 45 7.65 -5.66 -3.53
CA VAL A 45 7.73 -6.45 -4.78
C VAL A 45 6.56 -7.42 -4.91
N HIS A 46 6.19 -8.12 -3.84
CA HIS A 46 5.07 -9.07 -3.86
C HIS A 46 3.74 -8.37 -4.11
N ASN A 47 3.52 -7.21 -3.48
CA ASN A 47 2.32 -6.41 -3.70
C ASN A 47 2.30 -5.77 -5.10
N ALA A 48 3.46 -5.38 -5.63
CA ALA A 48 3.56 -4.92 -7.01
C ALA A 48 3.15 -6.00 -8.00
N MET A 49 3.68 -7.22 -7.85
CA MET A 49 3.28 -8.37 -8.67
C MET A 49 1.79 -8.70 -8.49
N GLY A 50 1.30 -8.76 -7.25
CA GLY A 50 -0.10 -9.05 -6.95
C GLY A 50 -1.06 -8.03 -7.56
N SER A 51 -0.73 -6.73 -7.46
CA SER A 51 -1.53 -5.66 -8.07
C SER A 51 -1.52 -5.70 -9.60
N ALA A 52 -0.41 -6.12 -10.21
CA ALA A 52 -0.30 -6.27 -11.65
C ALA A 52 -1.14 -7.45 -12.16
N MET A 53 -1.11 -8.59 -11.46
CA MET A 53 -1.94 -9.75 -11.77
C MET A 53 -3.43 -9.42 -11.64
N LEU A 54 -3.82 -8.77 -10.54
CA LEU A 54 -5.20 -8.35 -10.33
C LEU A 54 -5.66 -7.39 -11.44
N ALA A 55 -4.84 -6.39 -11.80
CA ALA A 55 -5.15 -5.48 -12.90
C ALA A 55 -5.30 -6.24 -14.22
N ALA A 56 -4.42 -7.20 -14.52
CA ALA A 56 -4.47 -8.00 -15.75
C ALA A 56 -5.74 -8.85 -15.84
N GLU A 57 -6.19 -9.46 -14.74
CA GLU A 57 -7.46 -10.21 -14.68
C GLU A 57 -8.65 -9.33 -15.06
N HIS A 58 -8.74 -8.12 -14.48
CA HIS A 58 -9.82 -7.19 -14.78
C HIS A 58 -9.72 -6.62 -16.21
N VAL A 59 -8.51 -6.32 -16.71
CA VAL A 59 -8.31 -5.88 -18.10
C VAL A 59 -8.78 -6.97 -19.06
N ASN A 60 -8.40 -8.23 -18.82
CA ASN A 60 -8.79 -9.35 -19.67
C ASN A 60 -10.31 -9.54 -19.69
N ALA A 61 -10.98 -9.44 -18.53
CA ALA A 61 -12.44 -9.50 -18.46
C ALA A 61 -13.12 -8.35 -19.24
N ALA A 62 -12.58 -7.13 -19.14
CA ALA A 62 -13.11 -5.98 -19.88
C ALA A 62 -12.96 -6.14 -21.39
N LEU A 63 -11.79 -6.61 -21.85
CA LEU A 63 -11.55 -6.91 -23.27
C LEU A 63 -12.47 -8.01 -23.78
N ALA A 64 -12.68 -9.08 -23.00
CA ALA A 64 -13.61 -10.15 -23.36
C ALA A 64 -15.07 -9.68 -23.46
N ALA A 65 -15.45 -8.64 -22.71
CA ALA A 65 -16.75 -7.99 -22.79
C ALA A 65 -16.86 -6.95 -23.93
N GLY A 66 -15.82 -6.80 -24.76
CA GLY A 66 -15.80 -5.83 -25.86
C GLY A 66 -15.68 -4.37 -25.41
N ARG A 67 -15.27 -4.11 -24.16
CA ARG A 67 -15.06 -2.76 -23.64
C ARG A 67 -13.81 -2.13 -24.24
N ALA A 68 -13.83 -0.81 -24.42
CA ALA A 68 -12.70 -0.04 -24.93
C ALA A 68 -12.77 1.42 -24.46
N ASN A 69 -11.59 2.03 -24.25
CA ASN A 69 -11.43 3.45 -23.89
C ASN A 69 -12.19 3.92 -22.64
N ASP A 70 -12.55 3.00 -21.75
CA ASP A 70 -13.30 3.29 -20.53
C ASP A 70 -12.44 3.10 -19.27
N GLU A 71 -13.05 3.30 -18.11
CA GLU A 71 -12.38 3.15 -16.82
C GLU A 71 -12.58 1.73 -16.26
N LEU A 72 -11.49 1.14 -15.78
CA LEU A 72 -11.50 -0.18 -15.14
C LEU A 72 -11.92 -0.10 -13.65
N VAL A 73 -13.15 0.35 -13.40
CA VAL A 73 -13.70 0.55 -12.04
C VAL A 73 -13.69 -0.73 -11.20
N ASP A 74 -13.83 -1.89 -11.83
CA ASP A 74 -13.82 -3.18 -11.13
C ASP A 74 -12.47 -3.44 -10.41
N TYR A 75 -11.36 -3.00 -11.00
CA TYR A 75 -10.04 -3.08 -10.37
C TYR A 75 -9.92 -2.16 -9.14
N GLU A 76 -10.42 -0.92 -9.25
CA GLU A 76 -10.47 0.02 -8.10
C GLU A 76 -11.30 -0.55 -6.96
N ASN A 77 -12.41 -1.22 -7.27
CA ASN A 77 -13.28 -1.81 -6.25
C ASN A 77 -12.67 -3.07 -5.61
N ALA A 78 -11.91 -3.86 -6.38
CA ALA A 78 -11.41 -5.16 -5.94
C ALA A 78 -10.15 -5.12 -5.08
N TRP A 79 -9.27 -4.11 -5.25
CA TRP A 79 -7.94 -4.17 -4.62
C TRP A 79 -8.00 -4.21 -3.09
N ARG A 80 -8.98 -3.55 -2.45
CA ARG A 80 -9.09 -3.49 -0.99
C ARG A 80 -9.41 -4.85 -0.36
N SER A 81 -10.17 -5.69 -1.06
CA SER A 81 -10.48 -7.07 -0.67
C SER A 81 -9.47 -8.08 -1.22
N SER A 82 -8.46 -7.63 -1.95
CA SER A 82 -7.40 -8.51 -2.46
C SER A 82 -6.33 -8.78 -1.39
N PRO A 83 -5.46 -9.79 -1.60
CA PRO A 83 -4.31 -10.02 -0.73
C PRO A 83 -3.39 -8.79 -0.55
N VAL A 84 -3.33 -7.89 -1.55
CA VAL A 84 -2.58 -6.63 -1.46
C VAL A 84 -3.22 -5.68 -0.45
N GLY A 85 -4.54 -5.53 -0.51
CA GLY A 85 -5.30 -4.71 0.42
C GLY A 85 -5.20 -5.23 1.86
N GLU A 86 -5.33 -6.54 2.04
CA GLU A 86 -5.21 -7.20 3.35
C GLU A 86 -3.80 -7.06 3.96
N ASP A 87 -2.74 -7.22 3.15
CA ASP A 87 -1.36 -7.08 3.60
C ASP A 87 -1.08 -5.66 4.13
N LEU A 88 -1.58 -4.64 3.42
CA LEU A 88 -1.44 -3.24 3.84
C LEU A 88 -2.33 -2.88 5.02
N PHE A 89 -3.56 -3.41 5.06
CA PHE A 89 -4.53 -3.08 6.11
C PHE A 89 -4.03 -3.52 7.49
N LYS A 90 -3.41 -4.70 7.59
CA LYS A 90 -2.86 -5.24 8.85
C LYS A 90 -1.77 -4.37 9.47
N VAL A 91 -1.04 -3.61 8.66
CA VAL A 91 0.14 -2.82 9.08
C VAL A 91 -0.09 -1.31 9.03
N ARG A 92 -1.32 -0.88 8.71
CA ARG A 92 -1.66 0.52 8.37
C ARG A 92 -1.24 1.54 9.42
N ASN A 93 -1.26 1.19 10.70
CA ASN A 93 -1.00 2.14 11.78
C ASN A 93 0.48 2.27 12.17
N VAL A 94 1.37 1.40 11.68
CA VAL A 94 2.78 1.39 12.14
C VAL A 94 3.49 2.70 11.83
N LYS A 95 3.43 3.18 10.57
CA LYS A 95 4.10 4.43 10.19
C LYS A 95 3.47 5.68 10.80
N PRO A 96 2.13 5.84 10.86
CA PRO A 96 1.50 6.92 11.61
C PRO A 96 1.93 6.98 13.08
N LEU A 97 1.93 5.84 13.78
CA LEU A 97 2.30 5.78 15.20
C LEU A 97 3.79 6.09 15.40
N TRP A 98 4.66 5.56 14.56
CA TRP A 98 6.09 5.90 14.55
C TRP A 98 6.30 7.41 14.36
N SER A 99 5.64 8.02 13.38
CA SER A 99 5.84 9.44 13.08
C SER A 99 5.31 10.38 14.17
N LYS A 100 4.25 9.98 14.88
CA LYS A 100 3.63 10.79 15.96
C LYS A 100 4.33 10.64 17.31
N PHE A 101 4.79 9.45 17.65
CA PHE A 101 5.32 9.13 18.99
C PHE A 101 6.83 8.88 19.00
N GLY A 102 7.51 9.05 17.87
CA GLY A 102 8.94 8.79 17.72
C GLY A 102 9.26 7.29 17.65
N THR A 103 10.54 6.98 17.45
CA THR A 103 10.99 5.61 17.15
C THR A 103 10.70 4.62 18.27
N VAL A 104 11.01 4.94 19.52
CA VAL A 104 10.87 3.98 20.62
C VAL A 104 9.40 3.68 20.92
N LEU A 105 8.63 4.71 21.29
CA LEU A 105 7.23 4.52 21.68
C LEU A 105 6.36 4.14 20.47
N GLY A 106 6.57 4.78 19.31
CA GLY A 106 5.76 4.52 18.13
C GLY A 106 5.95 3.13 17.53
N VAL A 107 7.16 2.55 17.58
CA VAL A 107 7.38 1.15 17.15
C VAL A 107 6.72 0.16 18.11
N ILE A 108 6.77 0.40 19.43
CA ILE A 108 6.08 -0.44 20.42
C ILE A 108 4.57 -0.42 20.17
N LEU A 109 3.98 0.78 20.04
CA LEU A 109 2.54 0.94 19.77
C LEU A 109 2.15 0.33 18.42
N GLY A 110 2.96 0.54 17.38
CA GLY A 110 2.75 -0.02 16.06
C GLY A 110 2.82 -1.55 16.03
N GLY A 111 3.79 -2.14 16.74
CA GLY A 111 3.91 -3.58 16.90
C GLY A 111 2.72 -4.19 17.64
N PHE A 112 2.27 -3.52 18.71
CA PHE A 112 1.10 -3.96 19.47
C PHE A 112 -0.20 -3.89 18.64
N ASP A 113 -0.43 -2.80 17.91
CA ASP A 113 -1.59 -2.70 17.02
C ASP A 113 -1.56 -3.73 15.90
N MET A 114 -0.39 -4.00 15.32
CA MET A 114 -0.22 -5.03 14.29
C MET A 114 -0.54 -6.44 14.82
N TRP A 115 -0.18 -6.73 16.07
CA TRP A 115 -0.60 -7.97 16.74
C TRP A 115 -2.12 -8.04 16.88
N CYS A 116 -2.76 -6.97 17.38
CA CYS A 116 -4.22 -6.90 17.46
C CYS A 116 -4.89 -7.11 16.10
N ASN A 117 -4.33 -6.55 15.02
CA ASN A 117 -4.87 -6.74 13.67
C ASN A 117 -4.79 -8.20 13.20
N THR A 118 -3.82 -8.97 13.70
CA THR A 118 -3.77 -10.42 13.47
C THR A 118 -4.94 -11.14 14.13
N LEU A 119 -5.46 -10.58 15.23
CA LEU A 119 -6.64 -11.07 15.95
C LEU A 119 -7.96 -10.47 15.41
N GLY A 120 -7.91 -9.71 14.32
CA GLY A 120 -9.10 -9.19 13.63
C GLY A 120 -9.62 -7.84 14.11
N PHE A 121 -8.90 -7.12 14.99
CA PHE A 121 -9.29 -5.78 15.44
C PHE A 121 -8.10 -4.83 15.55
N SER A 122 -8.35 -3.53 15.69
CA SER A 122 -7.31 -2.53 15.96
C SER A 122 -7.71 -1.67 17.13
N LEU A 123 -6.76 -1.43 18.04
CA LEU A 123 -6.98 -0.62 19.23
C LEU A 123 -7.01 0.88 18.92
N PHE A 124 -6.34 1.27 17.84
CA PHE A 124 -6.21 2.67 17.44
C PHE A 124 -7.04 2.99 16.18
N GLY A 125 -7.94 2.10 15.75
CA GLY A 125 -8.74 2.30 14.54
C GLY A 125 -7.85 2.44 13.30
N THR A 126 -8.09 3.45 12.46
CA THR A 126 -7.19 3.80 11.35
C THR A 126 -6.61 5.18 11.59
N GLN A 127 -5.30 5.23 11.79
CA GLN A 127 -4.58 6.47 12.08
C GLN A 127 -4.25 7.22 10.79
N SER A 128 -4.34 8.55 10.84
CA SER A 128 -3.86 9.44 9.79
C SER A 128 -2.36 9.73 9.93
N HIS A 129 -1.69 9.99 8.80
CA HIS A 129 -0.36 10.60 8.79
C HIS A 129 -0.44 12.05 9.31
N ALA A 130 0.65 12.54 9.91
CA ALA A 130 0.64 13.83 10.61
C ALA A 130 0.66 15.04 9.66
N LYS A 131 1.75 15.21 8.91
CA LYS A 131 1.93 16.30 7.95
C LYS A 131 2.57 15.76 6.66
N PRO A 132 2.40 16.44 5.51
CA PRO A 132 3.14 16.10 4.31
C PRO A 132 4.64 16.24 4.55
N ASP A 133 5.44 15.33 3.98
CA ASP A 133 6.90 15.30 4.21
C ASP A 133 7.58 16.63 3.88
N ARG A 134 7.10 17.35 2.85
CA ARG A 134 7.62 18.68 2.45
C ARG A 134 7.50 19.77 3.51
N ALA A 135 6.68 19.56 4.55
CA ALA A 135 6.48 20.49 5.65
C ALA A 135 7.24 20.06 6.92
N THR A 136 8.17 19.11 6.80
CA THR A 136 9.00 18.59 7.89
C THR A 136 10.23 19.42 8.10
#